data_AF-A0A950U4N7-F1
#
_entry.id   AF-A0A950U4N7-F1
#
_cell.length_a   1.000
_cell.length_b   1.000
_cell.length_c   1.000
_cell.angle_alpha   90.00
_cell.angle_beta   90.00
_cell.angle_gamma   90.00
#
_symmetry.space_group_name_H-M   'P 1'
#
loop_
_entity.id
_entity.type
_entity.pdbx_description
1 polymer ?
#
loop_
_entity_poly.entity_id
_entity_poly.type
_entity_poly.pdbx_seq_one_letter_code
_entity_poly.pdbx_strand_id
1 'polypeptide(L)'
;EGSKTRDITGGLPRVAELFEARRPKDHAVIAETDGRVEFGKDYKAKRRIIVKNDETGEETEYLIPKGKHVSVQEGDFVRRGDPLVDGPRVPHDILKVLGVEALSDYLVNEIQDVYRLQGVKINDKHIEVIVRQMLQKVEILDPGDTTFLAGEQVDRTEFDATLAKLGPEERPAAAMPVLQGITKASLQTQSFISAASFQETTRVLTEAATAGKVDQLTGLKENVIVGRLIPAGTGSVMNRLRAIAAGRDQRSLRERQPAITEVKAAE
;
A
#
# COMPACT_ATOMS: atom_id res chain seq x y z
N GLU A 1 43.78 10.06 -0.95
CA GLU A 1 43.34 8.82 -0.28
C GLU A 1 41.99 8.42 -0.85
N GLY A 2 42.00 7.35 -1.65
CA GLY A 2 40.85 6.93 -2.44
C GLY A 2 39.75 6.35 -1.57
N SER A 3 38.53 6.85 -1.80
CA SER A 3 37.26 6.27 -1.39
C SER A 3 37.34 4.73 -1.41
N LYS A 4 37.45 4.11 -0.23
CA LYS A 4 37.30 2.67 -0.07
C LYS A 4 35.95 2.30 -0.67
N THR A 5 36.00 1.51 -1.72
CA THR A 5 34.87 0.92 -2.43
C THR A 5 33.92 0.31 -1.40
N ARG A 6 32.80 1.00 -1.09
CA ARG A 6 31.72 0.41 -0.29
C ARG A 6 31.23 -0.81 -1.06
N ASP A 7 31.13 -1.92 -0.35
CA ASP A 7 30.93 -3.26 -0.85
C ASP A 7 29.83 -3.34 -1.94
N ILE A 8 30.25 -3.58 -3.19
CA ILE A 8 29.40 -3.61 -4.39
C ILE A 8 28.40 -4.78 -4.32
N THR A 9 28.70 -5.81 -3.51
CA THR A 9 27.90 -7.03 -3.41
C THR A 9 26.63 -6.88 -2.59
N GLY A 10 26.50 -5.82 -1.78
CA GLY A 10 25.35 -5.61 -0.88
C GLY A 10 24.15 -4.85 -1.47
N GLY A 11 24.30 -4.21 -2.63
CA GLY A 11 23.29 -3.26 -3.14
C GLY A 11 21.97 -3.90 -3.57
N LEU A 12 22.02 -4.86 -4.50
CA LEU A 12 20.80 -5.51 -5.02
C LEU A 12 19.99 -6.27 -3.95
N PRO A 13 20.61 -7.05 -3.04
CA PRO A 13 19.88 -7.66 -1.93
C PRO A 13 19.16 -6.64 -1.06
N ARG A 14 19.78 -5.48 -0.81
CA ARG A 14 19.18 -4.40 -0.03
C ARG A 14 17.95 -3.81 -0.71
N VAL A 15 18.02 -3.56 -2.02
CA VAL A 15 16.87 -3.08 -2.81
C VAL A 15 15.72 -4.08 -2.76
N ALA A 16 16.02 -5.38 -2.88
CA ALA A 16 15.02 -6.43 -2.76
C ALA A 16 14.38 -6.48 -1.36
N GLU A 17 15.17 -6.32 -0.29
CA GLU A 17 14.63 -6.22 1.08
C GLU A 17 13.66 -5.05 1.26
N LEU A 18 13.99 -3.89 0.67
CA LEU A 18 13.15 -2.69 0.72
C LEU A 18 11.84 -2.88 -0.04
N PHE A 19 11.88 -3.43 -1.26
CA PHE A 19 10.68 -3.72 -2.05
C PHE A 19 9.84 -4.86 -1.48
N GLU A 20 10.43 -5.77 -0.70
CA GLU A 20 9.67 -6.78 0.04
C GLU A 20 9.19 -6.28 1.41
N ALA A 21 9.41 -5.00 1.73
CA ALA A 21 9.06 -4.37 3.00
C ALA A 21 9.49 -5.22 4.21
N ARG A 22 10.67 -5.85 4.13
CA ARG A 22 11.17 -6.75 5.17
C ARG A 22 11.63 -5.97 6.38
N ARG A 23 11.35 -6.50 7.58
CA ARG A 23 11.84 -5.93 8.84
C ARG A 23 13.32 -6.29 9.03
N PRO A 24 14.23 -5.31 9.17
CA PRO A 24 15.63 -5.57 9.48
C PRO A 24 15.79 -6.24 10.86
N LYS A 25 16.82 -7.08 11.03
CA LYS A 25 17.13 -7.73 12.31
C LYS A 25 17.46 -6.70 13.39
N ASP A 26 18.45 -5.85 13.12
CA ASP A 26 18.90 -4.79 14.04
C ASP A 26 18.25 -3.44 13.72
N HIS A 27 16.93 -3.42 13.63
CA HIS A 27 16.19 -2.20 13.31
C HIS A 27 16.21 -1.16 14.45
N ALA A 28 16.13 0.11 14.04
CA ALA A 28 15.88 1.23 14.92
C ALA A 28 14.45 1.18 15.49
N VAL A 29 14.28 1.78 16.67
CA VAL A 29 12.97 2.04 17.27
C VAL A 29 12.75 3.54 17.19
N ILE A 30 11.60 3.97 16.67
CA ILE A 30 11.25 5.39 16.53
C ILE A 30 10.20 5.79 17.57
N ALA A 31 10.22 7.06 17.98
CA ALA A 31 9.21 7.63 18.87
C ALA A 31 7.85 7.74 18.14
N GLU A 32 6.77 7.30 18.79
CA GLU A 32 5.40 7.36 18.25
C GLU A 32 4.74 8.72 18.54
N THR A 33 5.20 9.40 19.59
CA THR A 33 4.68 10.69 20.09
C THR A 33 5.84 11.65 20.36
N ASP A 34 5.56 12.95 20.31
CA ASP A 34 6.48 13.98 20.76
C ASP A 34 6.55 13.99 22.29
N GLY A 35 7.72 14.19 22.87
CA GLY A 35 7.84 14.25 24.33
C GLY A 35 9.26 14.19 24.88
N ARG A 36 9.37 14.24 26.20
CA ARG A 36 10.63 14.06 26.92
C ARG A 36 10.89 12.60 27.23
N VAL A 37 12.15 12.20 27.10
CA VAL A 37 12.62 10.85 27.35
C VAL A 37 12.90 10.66 28.85
N GLU A 38 12.29 9.65 29.44
CA GLU A 38 12.54 9.18 30.82
C GLU A 38 12.95 7.72 30.82
N PHE A 39 13.92 7.34 31.65
CA PHE A 39 14.32 5.94 31.79
C PHE A 39 13.55 5.29 32.94
N GLY A 40 12.67 4.35 32.58
CA GLY A 40 11.91 3.57 33.55
C GLY A 40 12.75 2.46 34.18
N LYS A 41 12.16 1.78 35.17
CA LYS A 41 12.77 0.57 35.74
C LYS A 41 12.94 -0.51 34.67
N ASP A 42 14.17 -0.99 34.53
CA ASP A 42 14.50 -2.10 33.64
C ASP A 42 13.60 -3.32 33.89
N TYR A 43 13.19 -3.97 32.80
CA TYR A 43 12.38 -5.18 32.85
C TYR A 43 13.15 -6.36 32.25
N LYS A 44 13.58 -7.28 33.11
CA LYS A 44 14.42 -8.43 32.73
C LYS A 44 15.67 -7.97 31.96
N ALA A 45 15.88 -8.47 30.74
CA ALA A 45 17.00 -8.10 29.87
C ALA A 45 16.69 -6.88 28.96
N LYS A 46 15.61 -6.15 29.22
CA LYS A 46 15.19 -4.98 28.44
C LYS A 46 15.27 -3.71 29.29
N ARG A 47 15.78 -2.64 28.69
CA ARG A 47 15.73 -1.26 29.17
C ARG A 47 14.37 -0.66 28.81
N ARG A 48 13.73 0.02 29.76
CA ARG A 48 12.46 0.70 29.55
C ARG A 48 12.73 2.17 29.28
N ILE A 49 12.28 2.66 28.13
CA ILE A 49 12.30 4.08 27.78
C ILE A 49 10.85 4.54 27.73
N ILE A 50 10.54 5.64 28.38
CA ILE A 50 9.21 6.25 28.40
C ILE A 50 9.34 7.60 27.70
N VAL A 51 8.50 7.85 26.70
CA VAL A 51 8.37 9.17 26.08
C VAL A 51 7.10 9.79 26.63
N LYS A 52 7.25 10.90 27.34
CA LYS A 52 6.15 11.61 27.99
C LYS A 52 5.89 12.93 27.29
N ASN A 53 4.66 13.11 26.82
CA ASN A 53 4.25 14.37 26.21
C ASN A 53 3.91 15.38 27.31
N ASP A 54 4.63 16.51 27.35
CA ASP A 54 4.44 17.56 28.36
C ASP A 54 3.08 18.27 28.25
N GLU A 55 2.44 18.27 27.07
CA GLU A 55 1.19 18.98 26.80
C GLU A 55 -0.05 18.09 27.02
N THR A 56 -0.01 16.84 26.55
CA THR A 56 -1.15 15.91 26.65
C THR A 56 -1.08 15.03 27.90
N GLY A 57 0.09 14.88 28.51
CA GLY A 57 0.34 13.95 29.60
C GLY A 57 0.35 12.48 29.16
N GLU A 58 0.27 12.19 27.85
CA GLU A 58 0.35 10.83 27.32
C GLU A 58 1.77 10.27 27.48
N GLU A 59 1.85 9.03 27.96
CA GLU A 59 3.10 8.31 28.16
C GLU A 59 3.14 7.10 27.23
N THR A 60 4.18 7.01 26.39
CA THR A 60 4.40 5.88 25.50
C THR A 60 5.65 5.12 25.92
N GLU A 61 5.53 3.80 26.09
CA GLU A 61 6.60 2.98 26.62
C GLU A 61 7.26 2.07 25.58
N TYR A 62 8.59 2.04 25.60
CA TYR A 62 9.44 1.26 24.71
C TYR A 62 10.32 0.30 25.50
N LEU A 63 10.31 -0.98 25.12
CA LEU A 63 11.14 -2.01 25.73
C LEU A 63 12.29 -2.41 24.81
N ILE A 64 13.49 -1.89 25.08
CA ILE A 64 14.68 -2.03 24.23
C ILE A 64 15.64 -3.04 24.84
N PRO A 65 16.15 -4.04 24.09
CA PRO A 65 17.17 -4.96 24.61
C PRO A 65 18.44 -4.21 25.08
N LYS A 66 18.97 -4.56 26.26
CA LYS A 66 20.14 -3.87 26.87
C LYS A 66 21.43 -3.90 26.05
N GLY A 67 21.52 -4.74 25.01
CA GLY A 67 22.67 -4.81 24.10
C GLY A 67 22.61 -3.83 22.93
N LYS A 68 21.49 -3.11 22.73
CA LYS A 68 21.38 -2.12 21.66
C LYS A 68 21.86 -0.75 22.13
N HIS A 69 22.50 -0.01 21.22
CA HIS A 69 22.93 1.37 21.48
C HIS A 69 21.73 2.31 21.41
N VAL A 70 21.46 3.02 22.51
CA VAL A 70 20.39 4.01 22.62
C VAL A 70 20.97 5.36 22.21
N SER A 71 20.32 6.03 21.27
CA SER A 71 20.77 7.31 20.70
C SER A 71 20.38 8.52 21.56
N VAL A 72 19.45 8.34 22.49
CA VAL A 72 18.86 9.39 23.33
C VAL A 72 19.30 9.30 24.79
N GLN A 73 19.32 10.44 25.48
CA GLN A 73 19.63 10.58 26.90
C GLN A 73 18.39 10.96 27.71
N GLU A 74 18.50 10.86 29.04
CA GLU A 74 17.42 11.21 29.95
C GLU A 74 17.18 12.71 29.95
N GLY A 75 15.92 13.12 29.77
CA GLY A 75 15.52 14.52 29.64
C GLY A 75 15.60 15.08 28.23
N ASP A 76 16.08 14.31 27.23
CA ASP A 76 16.07 14.73 25.83
C ASP A 76 14.63 14.87 25.33
N PHE A 77 14.39 15.90 24.52
CA PHE A 77 13.11 16.08 23.82
C PHE A 77 13.20 15.42 22.45
N VAL A 78 12.34 14.43 22.20
CA VAL A 78 12.23 13.71 20.92
C VAL A 78 10.96 14.10 20.20
N ARG A 79 11.03 14.19 18.88
CA ARG A 79 9.86 14.36 18.03
C ARG A 79 9.35 13.01 17.53
N ARG A 80 8.07 12.97 17.18
CA ARG A 80 7.43 11.85 16.51
C ARG A 80 8.25 11.44 15.28
N GLY A 81 8.68 10.19 15.26
CA GLY A 81 9.52 9.60 14.22
C GLY A 81 11.04 9.65 14.48
N ASP A 82 11.50 10.33 15.53
CA ASP A 82 12.92 10.35 15.87
C ASP A 82 13.39 8.99 16.39
N PRO A 83 14.60 8.53 15.99
CA PRO A 83 15.13 7.25 16.42
C PRO A 83 15.58 7.31 17.88
N LEU A 84 15.01 6.43 18.70
CA LEU A 84 15.42 6.16 20.09
C LEU A 84 16.62 5.19 20.16
N VAL A 85 16.79 4.38 19.12
CA VAL A 85 17.83 3.36 19.00
C VAL A 85 18.42 3.43 17.60
N ASP A 86 19.73 3.30 17.50
CA ASP A 86 20.42 3.29 16.22
C ASP A 86 20.09 2.05 15.39
N GLY A 87 19.99 2.24 14.07
CA GLY A 87 19.79 1.17 13.10
C GLY A 87 18.95 1.60 11.89
N PRO A 88 18.78 0.72 10.90
CA PRO A 88 17.86 0.94 9.80
C PRO A 88 16.42 1.05 10.31
N ARG A 89 15.69 2.05 9.81
CA ARG A 89 14.28 2.25 10.15
C ARG A 89 13.41 1.17 9.48
N VAL A 90 12.36 0.75 10.18
CA VAL A 90 11.39 -0.23 9.65
C VAL A 90 10.35 0.51 8.82
N PRO A 91 10.11 0.12 7.55
CA PRO A 91 9.09 0.74 6.71
C PRO A 91 7.68 0.74 7.35
N HIS A 92 7.30 -0.35 8.02
CA HIS A 92 6.00 -0.47 8.70
C HIS A 92 5.84 0.54 9.85
N ASP A 93 6.91 0.76 10.62
CA ASP A 93 6.89 1.70 11.74
C ASP A 93 6.81 3.14 11.20
N ILE A 94 7.53 3.44 10.11
CA ILE A 94 7.44 4.73 9.41
C ILE A 94 6.01 4.97 8.92
N LEU A 95 5.35 3.97 8.31
CA LEU A 95 3.98 4.15 7.84
C LEU A 95 3.02 4.48 8.99
N LYS A 96 3.10 3.72 10.09
CA LYS A 96 2.23 3.88 11.25
C LYS A 96 2.44 5.24 11.93
N VAL A 97 3.69 5.66 12.06
CA VAL A 97 4.06 6.85 12.82
C VAL A 97 4.06 8.10 11.95
N LEU A 98 4.69 8.09 10.77
CA LEU A 98 4.88 9.30 9.96
C LEU A 98 3.94 9.38 8.75
N GLY A 99 3.24 8.30 8.42
CA GLY A 99 2.28 8.26 7.31
C GLY A 99 2.89 7.92 5.96
N VAL A 100 2.05 8.01 4.91
CA VAL A 100 2.36 7.54 3.56
C VAL A 100 3.43 8.38 2.86
N GLU A 101 3.40 9.70 3.04
CA GLU A 101 4.34 10.62 2.37
C GLU A 101 5.76 10.37 2.87
N ALA A 102 5.96 10.39 4.19
CA ALA A 102 7.26 10.12 4.81
C ALA A 102 7.81 8.73 4.48
N LEU A 103 6.93 7.71 4.40
CA LEU A 103 7.33 6.38 3.94
C LEU A 103 7.80 6.39 2.49
N SER A 104 7.07 7.08 1.61
CA SER A 104 7.38 7.13 0.18
C SER A 104 8.73 7.81 -0.03
N ASP A 105 8.96 8.94 0.61
CA ASP A 105 10.24 9.65 0.57
C ASP A 105 11.38 8.78 1.11
N TYR A 106 11.15 8.06 2.21
CA TYR A 106 12.14 7.16 2.78
C TYR A 106 12.52 6.03 1.79
N LEU A 107 11.52 5.34 1.22
CA LEU A 107 11.77 4.24 0.29
C LEU A 107 12.46 4.72 -0.99
N VAL A 108 12.00 5.85 -1.55
CA VAL A 108 12.62 6.44 -2.74
C VAL A 108 14.08 6.78 -2.47
N ASN A 109 14.37 7.49 -1.39
CA ASN A 109 15.75 7.89 -1.07
C ASN A 109 16.66 6.69 -0.80
N GLU A 110 16.22 5.72 0.02
CA GLU A 110 17.03 4.53 0.33
C GLU A 110 17.35 3.68 -0.90
N ILE A 111 16.35 3.48 -1.77
CA ILE A 111 16.56 2.72 -3.01
C ILE A 111 17.46 3.51 -3.97
N GLN A 112 17.22 4.82 -4.09
CA GLN A 112 17.99 5.70 -4.96
C GLN A 112 19.46 5.77 -4.53
N ASP A 113 19.75 5.80 -3.23
CA ASP A 113 21.12 5.84 -2.72
C ASP A 113 21.90 4.56 -3.05
N VAL A 114 21.24 3.40 -3.06
CA VAL A 114 21.86 2.16 -3.52
C VAL A 114 22.18 2.21 -5.03
N TYR A 115 21.26 2.68 -5.86
CA TYR A 115 21.51 2.82 -7.30
C TYR A 115 22.58 3.88 -7.61
N ARG A 116 22.55 5.02 -6.91
CA ARG A 116 23.57 6.07 -7.00
C ARG A 116 24.95 5.53 -6.62
N LEU A 117 25.05 4.72 -5.57
CA LEU A 117 26.30 4.09 -5.15
C LEU A 117 26.87 3.16 -6.24
N GLN A 118 26.00 2.49 -7.01
CA GLN A 118 26.38 1.66 -8.15
C GLN A 118 26.60 2.46 -9.45
N GLY A 119 26.46 3.79 -9.41
CA GLY A 119 26.60 4.67 -10.57
C GLY A 119 25.44 4.60 -11.57
N VAL A 120 24.33 3.94 -11.20
CA VAL A 120 23.14 3.81 -12.05
C VAL A 120 22.18 4.96 -11.75
N LYS A 121 21.81 5.73 -12.77
CA LYS A 121 20.82 6.80 -12.66
C LYS A 121 19.45 6.27 -13.03
N ILE A 122 18.53 6.26 -12.08
CA ILE A 122 17.11 5.99 -12.28
C ILE A 122 16.30 7.21 -11.84
N ASN A 123 15.18 7.48 -12.52
CA ASN A 123 14.28 8.56 -12.13
C ASN A 123 13.35 8.10 -11.01
N ASP A 124 13.16 8.94 -10.00
CA ASP A 124 12.36 8.67 -8.81
C ASP A 124 10.93 8.22 -9.14
N LYS A 125 10.35 8.71 -10.25
CA LYS A 125 9.02 8.30 -10.75
C LYS A 125 8.86 6.79 -10.91
N HIS A 126 9.93 6.08 -11.27
CA HIS A 126 9.87 4.63 -11.41
C HIS A 126 9.71 3.94 -10.05
N ILE A 127 10.42 4.43 -9.03
CA ILE A 127 10.36 3.89 -7.67
C ILE A 127 9.00 4.25 -7.05
N GLU A 128 8.54 5.49 -7.20
CA GLU A 128 7.23 5.94 -6.74
C GLU A 128 6.08 5.08 -7.30
N VAL A 129 6.15 4.71 -8.58
CA VAL A 129 5.15 3.82 -9.19
C VAL A 129 5.11 2.46 -8.48
N ILE A 130 6.27 1.91 -8.08
CA ILE A 130 6.35 0.64 -7.35
C ILE A 130 5.84 0.83 -5.91
N VAL A 131 6.26 1.88 -5.21
CA VAL A 131 5.79 2.19 -3.85
C VAL A 131 4.27 2.37 -3.81
N ARG A 132 3.69 2.99 -4.84
CA ARG A 132 2.23 3.06 -5.01
C ARG A 132 1.58 1.68 -5.12
N GLN A 133 2.22 0.71 -5.80
CA GLN A 133 1.70 -0.67 -5.84
C GLN A 133 1.80 -1.36 -4.47
N MET A 134 2.84 -1.08 -3.69
CA MET A 134 3.04 -1.62 -2.34
C MET A 134 2.00 -1.12 -1.32
N LEU A 135 1.35 0.01 -1.59
CA LEU A 135 0.35 0.68 -0.73
C LEU A 135 -1.08 0.58 -1.29
N GLN A 136 -1.38 -0.45 -2.09
CA GLN A 136 -2.69 -0.61 -2.70
C GLN A 136 -3.80 -1.06 -1.74
N LYS A 137 -3.44 -1.63 -0.59
CA LYS A 137 -4.42 -2.17 0.38
C LYS A 137 -4.58 -1.24 1.57
N VAL A 138 -5.80 -1.23 2.10
CA VAL A 138 -6.14 -0.59 3.38
C VAL A 138 -6.80 -1.62 4.28
N GLU A 139 -6.55 -1.53 5.58
CA GLU A 139 -7.16 -2.36 6.61
C GLU A 139 -8.22 -1.54 7.34
N ILE A 140 -9.43 -2.10 7.44
CA ILE A 140 -10.57 -1.42 8.04
C ILE A 140 -10.45 -1.45 9.56
N LEU A 141 -10.49 -0.27 10.18
CA LEU A 141 -10.49 -0.12 11.64
C LEU A 141 -11.90 -0.04 12.20
N ASP A 142 -12.72 0.81 11.57
CA ASP A 142 -14.13 0.96 11.89
C ASP A 142 -14.92 0.87 10.58
N PRO A 143 -15.82 -0.12 10.41
CA PRO A 143 -16.62 -0.24 9.21
C PRO A 143 -17.67 0.89 9.06
N GLY A 144 -17.97 1.65 10.11
CA GLY A 144 -19.01 2.68 10.07
C GLY A 144 -20.36 2.08 9.65
N ASP A 145 -21.02 2.72 8.69
CA ASP A 145 -22.29 2.25 8.13
C ASP A 145 -22.11 1.56 6.75
N THR A 146 -20.88 1.13 6.44
CA THR A 146 -20.56 0.42 5.18
C THR A 146 -20.72 -1.10 5.32
N THR A 147 -20.54 -1.82 4.21
CA THR A 147 -20.56 -3.30 4.18
C THR A 147 -19.22 -3.93 4.60
N PHE A 148 -18.22 -3.14 4.97
CA PHE A 148 -16.91 -3.65 5.34
C PHE A 148 -16.93 -4.35 6.71
N LEU A 149 -15.93 -5.20 6.94
CA LEU A 149 -15.69 -5.82 8.25
C LEU A 149 -14.44 -5.24 8.90
N ALA A 150 -14.46 -5.06 10.22
CA ALA A 150 -13.26 -4.65 10.97
C ALA A 150 -12.14 -5.70 10.82
N GLY A 151 -10.94 -5.23 10.49
CA GLY A 151 -9.76 -6.06 10.19
C GLY A 151 -9.72 -6.62 8.76
N GLU A 152 -10.73 -6.34 7.93
CA GLU A 152 -10.71 -6.71 6.52
C GLU A 152 -9.68 -5.87 5.74
N GLN A 153 -8.97 -6.49 4.80
CA GLN A 153 -8.06 -5.81 3.88
C GLN A 153 -8.69 -5.68 2.50
N VAL A 154 -8.98 -4.45 2.10
CA VAL A 154 -9.64 -4.12 0.84
C VAL A 154 -8.73 -3.29 -0.06
N ASP A 155 -9.01 -3.25 -1.36
CA ASP A 155 -8.30 -2.35 -2.27
C ASP A 155 -8.64 -0.89 -1.94
N ARG A 156 -7.62 -0.04 -1.90
CA ARG A 156 -7.78 1.39 -1.65
C ARG A 156 -8.75 2.04 -2.63
N THR A 157 -8.67 1.67 -3.91
CA THR A 157 -9.58 2.22 -4.93
C THR A 157 -11.03 1.79 -4.72
N GLU A 158 -11.26 0.58 -4.19
CA GLU A 158 -12.59 0.10 -3.85
C GLU A 158 -13.11 0.80 -2.60
N PHE A 159 -12.27 0.93 -1.56
CA PHE A 159 -12.57 1.69 -0.35
C PHE A 159 -12.99 3.13 -0.68
N ASP A 160 -12.16 3.85 -1.46
CA ASP A 160 -12.44 5.23 -1.87
C ASP A 160 -13.73 5.34 -2.70
N ALA A 161 -14.00 4.35 -3.57
CA ALA A 161 -15.21 4.32 -4.39
C ALA A 161 -16.48 3.99 -3.58
N THR A 162 -16.38 3.16 -2.55
CA THR A 162 -17.48 2.88 -1.62
C THR A 162 -17.76 4.12 -0.78
N LEU A 163 -16.70 4.77 -0.27
CA LEU A 163 -16.82 6.01 0.50
C LEU A 163 -17.52 7.13 -0.29
N ALA A 164 -17.17 7.28 -1.57
CA ALA A 164 -17.77 8.26 -2.46
C ALA A 164 -19.26 8.02 -2.77
N LYS A 165 -19.79 6.83 -2.48
CA LYS A 165 -21.21 6.47 -2.69
C LYS A 165 -22.07 6.66 -1.44
N LEU A 166 -21.47 6.90 -0.26
CA LEU A 166 -22.25 7.09 0.96
C LEU A 166 -23.07 8.39 0.91
N GLY A 167 -24.23 8.33 1.55
CA GLY A 167 -25.07 9.50 1.80
C GLY A 167 -24.47 10.44 2.84
N PRO A 168 -24.92 11.71 2.88
CA PRO A 168 -24.40 12.71 3.82
C PRO A 168 -24.70 12.41 5.29
N GLU A 169 -25.68 11.54 5.58
CA GLU A 169 -26.04 11.14 6.95
C GLU A 169 -25.39 9.83 7.40
N GLU A 170 -24.67 9.14 6.52
CA GLU A 170 -24.03 7.86 6.84
C GLU A 170 -22.61 8.06 7.36
N ARG A 171 -22.21 7.25 8.35
CA ARG A 171 -20.87 7.35 8.92
C ARG A 171 -19.84 6.65 8.02
N PRO A 172 -18.79 7.38 7.59
CA PRO A 172 -17.74 6.82 6.76
C PRO A 172 -16.95 5.74 7.52
N ALA A 173 -16.53 4.71 6.80
CA ALA A 173 -15.58 3.74 7.35
C ALA A 173 -14.20 4.40 7.59
N ALA A 174 -13.54 4.01 8.67
CA ALA A 174 -12.15 4.39 8.95
C ALA A 174 -11.23 3.22 8.61
N ALA A 175 -10.13 3.51 7.91
CA ALA A 175 -9.15 2.51 7.50
C ALA A 175 -7.73 3.04 7.64
N MET A 176 -6.77 2.14 7.83
CA MET A 176 -5.34 2.46 7.80
C MET A 176 -4.66 1.84 6.58
N PRO A 177 -3.72 2.55 5.93
CA PRO A 177 -2.94 1.98 4.83
C PRO A 177 -2.11 0.77 5.30
N VAL A 178 -1.99 -0.23 4.43
CA VAL A 178 -1.16 -1.42 4.70
C VAL A 178 -0.01 -1.45 3.70
N LEU A 179 1.21 -1.50 4.22
CA LEU A 179 2.40 -1.71 3.40
C LEU A 179 2.58 -3.20 3.11
N GLN A 180 2.63 -3.57 1.83
CA GLN A 180 2.89 -4.93 1.40
C GLN A 180 4.16 -5.00 0.55
N GLY A 181 4.93 -6.08 0.70
CA GLY A 181 6.02 -6.39 -0.22
C GLY A 181 5.50 -6.68 -1.63
N ILE A 182 6.29 -6.41 -2.67
CA ILE A 182 5.87 -6.55 -4.07
C ILE A 182 5.38 -7.96 -4.42
N THR A 183 5.95 -9.00 -3.82
CA THR A 183 5.48 -10.39 -4.02
C THR A 183 4.06 -10.59 -3.48
N LYS A 184 3.80 -10.11 -2.25
CA LYS A 184 2.47 -10.22 -1.63
C LYS A 184 1.45 -9.35 -2.35
N ALA A 185 1.81 -8.11 -2.69
CA ALA A 185 0.95 -7.19 -3.43
C ALA A 185 0.55 -7.77 -4.81
N SER A 186 1.49 -8.42 -5.51
CA SER A 186 1.24 -9.05 -6.82
C SER A 186 0.29 -10.25 -6.75
N LEU A 187 0.30 -11.01 -5.64
CA LEU A 187 -0.60 -12.14 -5.41
C LEU A 187 -2.02 -11.70 -5.04
N GLN A 188 -2.18 -10.51 -4.44
CA GLN A 188 -3.46 -9.98 -3.96
C GLN A 188 -4.14 -9.00 -4.94
N THR A 189 -3.79 -9.10 -6.22
CA THR A 189 -4.42 -8.30 -7.28
C THR A 189 -5.87 -8.73 -7.53
N GLN A 190 -6.68 -7.83 -8.10
CA GLN A 190 -8.11 -8.10 -8.39
C GLN A 190 -8.31 -9.20 -9.43
N SER A 191 -7.44 -9.25 -10.45
CA SER A 191 -7.50 -10.30 -11.46
C SER A 191 -6.87 -11.59 -10.93
N PHE A 192 -7.71 -12.58 -10.63
CA PHE A 192 -7.21 -13.89 -10.23
C PHE A 192 -6.45 -14.58 -11.36
N ILE A 193 -6.74 -14.27 -12.63
CA ILE A 193 -6.00 -14.77 -13.79
C ILE A 193 -4.57 -14.21 -13.79
N SER A 194 -4.44 -12.90 -13.56
CA SER A 194 -3.14 -12.23 -13.42
C SER A 194 -2.36 -12.76 -12.22
N ALA A 195 -3.00 -12.89 -11.05
CA ALA A 195 -2.38 -13.43 -9.84
C ALA A 195 -1.89 -14.88 -10.02
N ALA A 196 -2.73 -15.74 -10.62
CA ALA A 196 -2.41 -17.16 -10.85
C ALA A 196 -1.23 -17.34 -11.83
N SER A 197 -1.00 -16.39 -12.72
CA SER A 197 0.14 -16.37 -13.65
C SER A 197 1.48 -15.99 -13.00
N PHE A 198 1.46 -15.42 -11.78
CA PHE A 198 2.67 -15.00 -11.09
C PHE A 198 3.28 -16.13 -10.26
N GLN A 199 2.60 -16.54 -9.18
CA GLN A 199 3.02 -17.60 -8.26
C GLN A 199 1.79 -18.24 -7.60
N GLU A 200 2.00 -19.36 -6.89
CA GLU A 200 0.97 -20.00 -6.03
C GLU A 200 -0.35 -20.33 -6.75
N THR A 201 -0.26 -20.72 -8.03
CA THR A 201 -1.39 -20.94 -8.95
C THR A 201 -2.50 -21.80 -8.35
N THR A 202 -2.15 -22.93 -7.70
CA THR A 202 -3.13 -23.83 -7.08
C THR A 202 -3.95 -23.14 -5.98
N ARG A 203 -3.30 -22.34 -5.12
CA ARG A 203 -3.98 -21.62 -4.04
C ARG A 203 -4.92 -20.57 -4.61
N VAL A 204 -4.41 -19.74 -5.54
CA VAL A 204 -5.17 -18.65 -6.16
C VAL A 204 -6.42 -19.16 -6.88
N LEU A 205 -6.30 -20.23 -7.67
CA LEU A 205 -7.44 -20.81 -8.40
C LEU A 205 -8.45 -21.47 -7.46
N THR A 206 -8.00 -22.09 -6.37
CA THR A 206 -8.90 -22.70 -5.39
C THR A 206 -9.73 -21.62 -4.69
N GLU A 207 -9.10 -20.55 -4.22
CA GLU A 207 -9.78 -19.41 -3.59
C GLU A 207 -10.75 -18.72 -4.55
N ALA A 208 -10.36 -18.55 -5.82
CA ALA A 208 -11.22 -17.96 -6.83
C ALA A 208 -12.45 -18.84 -7.12
N ALA A 209 -12.27 -20.16 -7.19
CA ALA A 209 -13.34 -21.12 -7.43
C ALA A 209 -14.32 -21.20 -6.25
N THR A 210 -13.83 -21.26 -5.01
CA THR A 210 -14.68 -21.31 -3.81
C THR A 210 -15.45 -20.02 -3.59
N ALA A 211 -14.86 -18.87 -3.90
CA ALA A 211 -15.53 -17.57 -3.81
C ALA A 211 -16.38 -17.22 -5.06
N GLY A 212 -16.34 -18.03 -6.12
CA GLY A 212 -17.04 -17.75 -7.37
C GLY A 212 -16.62 -16.44 -8.05
N LYS A 213 -15.32 -16.10 -7.97
CA LYS A 213 -14.80 -14.81 -8.49
C LYS A 213 -14.96 -14.70 -10.00
N VAL A 214 -15.33 -13.51 -10.46
CA VAL A 214 -15.43 -13.16 -11.89
C VAL A 214 -14.37 -12.13 -12.22
N ASP A 215 -13.55 -12.41 -13.24
CA ASP A 215 -12.51 -11.50 -13.71
C ASP A 215 -13.07 -10.54 -14.77
N GLN A 216 -12.86 -9.23 -14.57
CA GLN A 216 -13.36 -8.18 -15.48
C GLN A 216 -12.42 -7.88 -16.65
N LEU A 217 -11.23 -8.49 -16.68
CA LEU A 217 -10.21 -8.31 -17.71
C LEU A 217 -9.79 -6.85 -17.92
N THR A 218 -9.57 -6.10 -16.84
CA THR A 218 -9.25 -4.66 -16.88
C THR A 218 -7.75 -4.37 -16.98
N GLY A 219 -6.91 -5.34 -16.69
CA GLY A 219 -5.45 -5.28 -16.64
C GLY A 219 -4.77 -5.82 -17.89
N LEU A 220 -3.44 -5.80 -17.87
CA LEU A 220 -2.61 -6.14 -19.03
C LEU A 220 -2.48 -7.65 -19.21
N LYS A 221 -2.13 -8.38 -18.13
CA LYS A 221 -1.75 -9.80 -18.18
C LYS A 221 -2.91 -10.69 -18.57
N GLU A 222 -4.06 -10.51 -17.95
CA GLU A 222 -5.29 -11.23 -18.27
C GLU A 222 -5.70 -11.12 -19.75
N ASN A 223 -5.61 -9.93 -20.36
CA ASN A 223 -5.96 -9.73 -21.76
C ASN A 223 -4.96 -10.41 -22.70
N VAL A 224 -3.67 -10.42 -22.34
CA VAL A 224 -2.66 -11.18 -23.09
C VAL A 224 -2.98 -12.67 -23.03
N ILE A 225 -3.28 -13.21 -21.85
CA ILE A 225 -3.57 -14.65 -21.63
C ILE A 225 -4.81 -15.09 -22.43
N VAL A 226 -5.86 -14.26 -22.46
CA VAL A 226 -7.11 -14.56 -23.17
C VAL A 226 -7.05 -14.22 -24.67
N GLY A 227 -5.99 -13.55 -25.13
CA GLY A 227 -5.82 -13.17 -26.54
C GLY A 227 -6.65 -11.95 -26.98
N ARG A 228 -7.00 -11.06 -26.05
CA ARG A 228 -7.68 -9.78 -26.30
C ARG A 228 -6.67 -8.64 -26.42
N LEU A 229 -7.11 -7.52 -27.00
CA LEU A 229 -6.31 -6.30 -27.02
C LEU A 229 -6.06 -5.80 -25.59
N ILE A 230 -4.80 -5.57 -25.24
CA ILE A 230 -4.43 -5.00 -23.94
C ILE A 230 -5.01 -3.59 -23.76
N PRO A 231 -5.40 -3.19 -22.54
CA PRO A 231 -6.00 -1.88 -22.27
C PRO A 231 -4.96 -0.75 -22.19
N ALA A 232 -3.91 -0.80 -23.01
CA ALA A 232 -2.84 0.20 -23.08
C ALA A 232 -2.44 0.47 -24.54
N GLY A 233 -1.80 1.63 -24.77
CA GLY A 233 -1.34 2.03 -26.10
C GLY A 233 -2.47 2.07 -27.13
N THR A 234 -2.31 1.38 -28.26
CA THR A 234 -3.33 1.32 -29.32
C THR A 234 -4.60 0.59 -28.89
N GLY A 235 -4.50 -0.37 -27.96
CA GLY A 235 -5.65 -1.11 -27.47
C GLY A 235 -6.59 -0.26 -26.62
N SER A 236 -6.08 0.68 -25.82
CA SER A 236 -6.93 1.63 -25.07
C SER A 236 -7.68 2.59 -26.01
N VAL A 237 -7.03 3.04 -27.08
CA VAL A 237 -7.66 3.88 -28.11
C VAL A 237 -8.77 3.12 -28.83
N MET A 238 -8.52 1.88 -29.26
CA MET A 238 -9.52 1.04 -29.91
C MET A 238 -10.71 0.74 -28.99
N ASN A 239 -10.45 0.44 -27.71
CA ASN A 239 -11.50 0.19 -26.72
C ASN A 239 -12.37 1.44 -26.51
N ARG A 240 -11.75 2.63 -26.45
CA ARG A 240 -12.48 3.91 -26.36
C ARG A 240 -13.35 4.16 -27.59
N LEU A 241 -12.82 3.93 -28.80
CA LEU A 241 -13.59 4.07 -30.04
C LEU A 241 -14.77 3.10 -30.11
N ARG A 242 -14.55 1.83 -29.73
CA ARG A 242 -15.62 0.83 -29.63
C ARG A 242 -16.70 1.23 -28.64
N ALA A 243 -16.33 1.77 -27.48
CA ALA A 243 -17.29 2.26 -26.49
C ALA A 243 -18.14 3.43 -27.03
N ILE A 244 -17.51 4.37 -27.75
CA ILE A 244 -18.23 5.48 -28.39
C ILE A 244 -19.18 4.97 -29.49
N ALA A 245 -18.73 4.04 -30.33
CA ALA A 245 -19.55 3.43 -31.37
C ALA A 245 -20.77 2.71 -30.76
N ALA A 246 -20.54 1.84 -29.77
CA ALA A 246 -21.61 1.13 -29.08
C ALA A 246 -22.62 2.09 -28.41
N GLY A 247 -22.15 3.19 -27.82
CA GLY A 247 -23.03 4.22 -27.24
C GLY A 247 -23.87 4.96 -28.29
N ARG A 248 -23.35 5.17 -29.50
CA ARG A 248 -24.10 5.76 -30.62
C ARG A 248 -25.12 4.78 -31.19
N ASP A 249 -24.75 3.50 -31.30
CA ASP A 249 -25.63 2.44 -31.78
C ASP A 249 -26.82 2.27 -30.83
N GLN A 250 -26.58 2.28 -29.51
CA GLN A 250 -27.66 2.21 -28.51
C GLN A 250 -28.62 3.40 -28.58
N ARG A 251 -28.12 4.63 -28.78
CA ARG A 251 -29.00 5.80 -28.99
C ARG A 251 -29.82 5.66 -30.25
N SER A 252 -29.18 5.26 -31.34
CA SER A 252 -29.84 5.06 -32.63
C SER A 252 -30.93 3.98 -32.56
N LEU A 253 -30.70 2.91 -31.79
CA LEU A 253 -31.68 1.85 -31.55
C LEU A 253 -32.86 2.33 -30.70
N ARG A 254 -32.61 3.16 -29.67
CA ARG A 254 -33.67 3.78 -28.86
C ARG A 254 -34.52 4.76 -29.66
N GLU A 255 -33.90 5.55 -30.53
CA GLU A 255 -34.60 6.47 -31.43
C GLU A 255 -35.41 5.73 -32.52
N ARG A 256 -34.99 4.52 -32.89
CA ARG A 256 -35.67 3.66 -33.87
C ARG A 256 -36.72 2.74 -33.25
N GLN A 257 -36.87 2.69 -31.93
CA GLN A 257 -38.00 2.04 -31.28
C GLN A 257 -39.12 3.08 -31.14
N PRO A 258 -40.10 3.12 -32.06
CA PRO A 258 -41.28 3.95 -31.84
C PRO A 258 -42.00 3.46 -30.58
N ALA A 259 -42.64 4.39 -29.87
CA ALA A 259 -43.48 4.11 -28.72
C ALA A 259 -44.47 2.98 -29.05
N ILE A 260 -44.22 1.77 -28.54
CA ILE A 260 -45.23 0.71 -28.47
C ILE A 260 -46.07 1.04 -27.23
N THR A 261 -46.90 2.05 -27.36
CA THR A 261 -47.94 2.54 -26.43
C THR A 261 -48.71 3.56 -27.26
N GLU A 262 -49.97 3.41 -27.65
CA GLU A 262 -51.07 2.56 -27.20
C GLU A 262 -51.92 2.24 -28.46
N VAL A 263 -52.04 0.98 -28.85
CA VAL A 263 -53.18 0.59 -29.69
C VAL A 263 -54.34 0.42 -28.72
N LYS A 264 -55.22 1.42 -28.74
CA LYS A 264 -56.51 1.52 -28.05
C LYS A 264 -57.14 0.15 -27.81
N ALA A 265 -57.45 -0.10 -26.54
CA ALA A 265 -58.63 -0.87 -26.18
C ALA A 265 -59.86 -0.17 -26.82
N ALA A 266 -60.31 -0.70 -27.94
CA ALA A 266 -61.58 -0.38 -28.56
C ALA A 266 -62.00 -1.58 -29.41
N GLU A 267 -62.60 -2.57 -28.73
CA GLU A 267 -63.86 -3.24 -29.08
C GLU A 267 -64.26 -4.21 -27.96
#